data_AF-A0A9N8DX63-F1
#
_entry.id   AF-A0A9N8DX63-F1
#
_cell.length_a   1.000
_cell.length_b   1.000
_cell.length_c   1.000
_cell.angle_alpha   90.00
_cell.angle_beta   90.00
_cell.angle_gamma   90.00
#
_symmetry.space_group_name_H-M   'P 1'
#
loop_
_entity.id
_entity.type
_entity.pdbx_description
1 polymer ?
#
loop_
_entity_poly.entity_id
_entity_poly.type
_entity_poly.pdbx_seq_one_letter_code
_entity_poly.pdbx_strand_id
1 'polypeptide(L)'
;MMPADVFVMRPEFAEYGKSRFGPNLRNLQKAIARDYNRMSKDCEYFGNDMSVLLEQRKDNPPIKRSWHTSEAKTLLQEDIDNGVHLSIDPETGTKIEPKAIYQLRPEYREFSLKVFRNHIYQEVKRREKMESKH
;
A
#
# COMPACT_ATOMS: atom_id res chain seq x y z
N MET A 1 34.99 -4.32 -23.83
CA MET A 1 35.75 -5.14 -22.87
C MET A 1 35.80 -6.56 -23.40
N MET A 2 36.98 -7.17 -23.53
CA MET A 2 37.08 -8.51 -24.12
C MET A 2 36.74 -9.58 -23.07
N PRO A 3 36.12 -10.71 -23.46
CA PRO A 3 35.84 -11.79 -22.53
C PRO A 3 37.09 -12.38 -21.85
N ALA A 4 38.25 -12.31 -22.52
CA ALA A 4 39.52 -12.73 -21.95
C ALA A 4 39.94 -11.84 -20.76
N ASP A 5 39.69 -10.52 -20.86
CA ASP A 5 39.99 -9.56 -19.80
C ASP A 5 39.09 -9.81 -18.58
N VAL A 6 37.80 -10.08 -18.81
CA VAL A 6 36.85 -10.36 -17.72
C VAL A 6 37.17 -11.69 -17.02
N PHE A 7 37.63 -12.70 -17.76
CA PHE A 7 37.96 -14.02 -17.21
C PHE A 7 39.08 -13.96 -16.17
N VAL A 8 40.06 -13.06 -16.36
CA VAL A 8 41.19 -12.90 -15.42
C VAL A 8 40.88 -11.98 -14.23
N MET A 9 39.72 -11.31 -14.21
CA MET A 9 39.36 -10.38 -13.13
C MET A 9 39.01 -11.06 -11.81
N ARG A 10 38.54 -12.31 -11.85
CA ARG A 10 38.18 -13.07 -10.65
C ARG A 10 38.67 -14.51 -10.74
N PRO A 11 39.30 -15.05 -9.69
CA PRO A 11 39.79 -16.43 -9.69
C PRO A 11 38.65 -17.45 -9.82
N GLU A 12 37.46 -17.12 -9.31
CA GLU A 12 36.23 -17.93 -9.41
C GLU A 12 35.84 -18.27 -10.86
N PHE A 13 36.21 -17.44 -11.85
CA PHE A 13 35.89 -17.69 -13.24
C PHE A 13 36.70 -18.82 -13.87
N ALA A 14 37.86 -19.17 -13.27
CA ALA A 14 38.70 -20.27 -13.74
C ALA A 14 37.98 -21.63 -13.71
N GLU A 15 36.98 -21.79 -12.83
CA GLU A 15 36.19 -23.01 -12.65
C GLU A 15 35.29 -23.32 -13.87
N TYR A 16 34.92 -22.32 -14.66
CA TYR A 16 33.89 -22.45 -15.71
C TYR A 16 34.43 -22.77 -17.11
N GLY A 17 35.75 -22.96 -17.23
CA GLY A 17 36.42 -23.31 -18.49
C GLY A 17 36.45 -22.17 -19.53
N LYS A 18 37.65 -21.78 -19.95
CA LYS A 18 37.90 -20.63 -20.84
C LYS A 18 37.12 -20.68 -22.16
N SER A 19 36.87 -21.88 -22.70
CA SER A 19 36.17 -22.08 -23.97
C SER A 19 34.68 -21.69 -23.93
N ARG A 20 34.03 -21.83 -22.77
CA ARG A 20 32.60 -21.52 -22.59
C ARG A 20 32.34 -20.13 -22.03
N PHE A 21 33.33 -19.53 -21.37
CA PHE A 21 33.21 -18.22 -20.74
C PHE A 21 32.82 -17.10 -21.73
N GLY A 22 33.48 -17.03 -22.89
CA GLY A 22 33.20 -16.01 -23.89
C GLY A 22 31.77 -16.04 -24.46
N PRO A 23 31.28 -17.20 -24.94
CA PRO A 23 29.88 -17.37 -25.31
C PRO A 23 28.90 -17.05 -24.17
N ASN A 24 29.16 -17.52 -22.96
CA ASN A 24 28.28 -17.28 -21.81
C ASN A 24 28.19 -15.79 -21.44
N LEU A 25 29.33 -15.09 -21.40
CA LEU A 25 29.37 -13.66 -21.13
C LEU A 25 28.59 -12.86 -22.17
N ARG A 26 28.73 -13.21 -23.46
CA ARG A 26 27.94 -12.58 -24.53
C ARG A 26 26.45 -12.85 -24.39
N ASN A 27 26.06 -14.06 -24.01
CA ASN A 27 24.66 -14.40 -23.78
C ASN A 27 24.09 -13.63 -22.57
N LEU A 28 24.87 -13.50 -21.50
CA LEU A 28 24.50 -12.70 -20.33
C LEU A 28 24.31 -11.22 -20.71
N GLN A 29 25.24 -10.64 -21.46
CA GLN A 29 25.11 -9.26 -21.96
C GLN A 29 23.85 -9.08 -22.81
N LYS A 30 23.54 -10.04 -23.68
CA LYS A 30 22.28 -10.02 -24.48
C LYS A 30 21.03 -10.13 -23.61
N ALA A 31 21.07 -10.96 -22.56
CA ALA A 31 19.96 -11.08 -21.62
C ALA A 31 19.74 -9.77 -20.87
N ILE A 32 20.80 -9.17 -20.31
CA ILE A 32 20.75 -7.87 -19.62
C ILE A 32 20.19 -6.79 -20.56
N ALA A 33 20.68 -6.72 -21.79
CA ALA A 33 20.18 -5.74 -22.77
C ALA A 33 18.70 -5.93 -23.10
N ARG A 34 18.24 -7.20 -23.20
CA ARG A 34 16.83 -7.52 -23.41
C ARG A 34 15.97 -7.10 -22.24
N ASP A 35 16.41 -7.39 -21.01
CA ASP A 35 15.68 -7.05 -19.80
C ASP A 35 15.61 -5.53 -19.60
N TYR A 36 16.69 -4.81 -19.90
CA TYR A 36 16.70 -3.35 -19.89
C TYR A 36 15.70 -2.76 -20.91
N ASN A 37 15.70 -3.27 -22.15
CA ASN A 37 14.76 -2.82 -23.17
C ASN A 37 13.30 -3.10 -22.78
N ARG A 38 13.05 -4.25 -22.15
CA ARG A 38 11.72 -4.58 -21.61
C ARG A 38 11.34 -3.60 -20.50
N MET A 39 12.22 -3.39 -19.52
CA MET A 39 12.00 -2.45 -18.42
C MET A 39 11.69 -1.04 -18.93
N SER A 40 12.43 -0.56 -19.94
CA SER A 40 12.19 0.76 -20.54
C SER A 40 10.78 0.85 -21.12
N LYS A 41 10.33 -0.16 -21.86
CA LYS A 41 8.97 -0.21 -22.43
C LYS A 41 7.90 -0.30 -21.35
N ASP A 42 8.12 -1.13 -20.33
CA ASP A 42 7.19 -1.29 -19.21
C ASP A 42 7.02 0.06 -18.47
N CYS A 43 8.09 0.84 -18.29
CA CYS A 43 8.03 2.19 -17.73
C CYS A 43 7.23 3.17 -18.61
N GLU A 44 7.44 3.14 -19.93
CA GLU A 44 6.69 3.97 -20.88
C GLU A 44 5.19 3.64 -20.88
N TYR A 45 4.84 2.34 -20.92
CA TYR A 45 3.45 1.89 -20.88
C TYR A 45 2.78 2.24 -19.56
N PHE A 46 3.47 2.04 -18.44
CA PHE A 46 2.96 2.45 -17.14
C PHE A 46 2.71 3.96 -17.06
N GLY A 47 3.65 4.77 -17.57
CA GLY A 47 3.49 6.23 -17.61
C GLY A 47 2.29 6.65 -18.46
N ASN A 48 2.10 6.03 -19.62
CA ASN A 48 0.94 6.25 -20.48
C ASN A 48 -0.37 5.87 -19.79
N ASP A 49 -0.49 4.66 -19.25
CA ASP A 49 -1.69 4.18 -18.57
C ASP A 49 -2.05 5.08 -17.38
N MET A 50 -1.04 5.51 -16.62
CA MET A 50 -1.22 6.44 -15.51
C MET A 50 -1.75 7.80 -15.99
N SER A 51 -1.23 8.32 -17.11
CA SER A 51 -1.71 9.59 -17.69
C SER A 51 -3.18 9.50 -18.12
N VAL A 52 -3.58 8.41 -18.79
CA VAL A 52 -4.97 8.14 -19.18
C VAL A 52 -5.89 8.06 -17.96
N LEU A 53 -5.47 7.32 -16.92
CA LEU A 53 -6.25 7.20 -15.69
C LEU A 53 -6.42 8.55 -14.97
N LEU A 54 -5.37 9.38 -14.95
CA LEU A 54 -5.43 10.71 -14.34
C LEU A 54 -6.35 11.65 -15.13
N GLU A 55 -6.32 11.59 -16.46
CA GLU A 55 -7.20 12.38 -17.32
C GLU A 55 -8.67 11.98 -17.13
N GLN A 56 -8.97 10.69 -17.14
CA GLN A 56 -10.33 10.18 -16.87
C GLN A 56 -10.86 10.60 -15.49
N ARG A 57 -9.99 10.69 -14.48
CA ARG A 57 -10.36 11.11 -13.12
C ARG A 57 -10.63 12.61 -12.99
N LYS A 58 -10.13 13.46 -13.89
CA LYS A 58 -10.42 14.90 -13.86
C LYS A 58 -11.90 15.16 -14.09
N ASP A 59 -12.47 14.47 -15.08
CA ASP A 59 -13.87 14.66 -15.47
C ASP A 59 -14.86 13.86 -14.60
N ASN A 60 -14.38 12.78 -13.98
CA ASN A 60 -15.17 11.96 -13.06
C ASN A 60 -14.36 11.65 -11.79
N PRO A 61 -14.26 12.60 -10.84
CA PRO A 61 -13.54 12.37 -9.61
C PRO A 61 -14.18 11.18 -8.87
N PRO A 62 -13.39 10.29 -8.24
CA PRO A 62 -13.94 9.19 -7.47
C PRO A 62 -14.92 9.74 -6.43
N ILE A 63 -16.20 9.37 -6.58
CA ILE A 63 -17.33 9.87 -5.76
C ILE A 63 -17.09 9.62 -4.26
N LYS A 64 -16.25 8.64 -3.91
CA LYS A 64 -15.93 8.27 -2.52
C LYS A 64 -14.54 8.74 -2.14
N ARG A 65 -14.48 9.66 -1.17
CA ARG A 65 -13.24 9.91 -0.40
C ARG A 65 -12.80 8.60 0.26
N SER A 66 -11.50 8.33 0.26
CA SER A 66 -10.95 7.19 0.97
C SER A 66 -11.05 7.43 2.47
N TRP A 67 -11.52 6.43 3.24
CA TRP A 67 -11.54 6.48 4.71
C TRP A 67 -10.14 6.75 5.29
N HIS A 68 -9.10 6.20 4.67
CA HIS A 68 -7.75 6.27 5.22
C HIS A 68 -7.15 7.69 5.18
N THR A 69 -7.67 8.54 4.29
CA THR A 69 -7.24 9.93 4.10
C THR A 69 -8.31 10.92 4.54
N SER A 70 -9.42 10.46 5.12
CA SER A 70 -10.51 11.34 5.55
C SER A 70 -10.31 11.83 6.98
N GLU A 71 -10.87 12.99 7.25
CA GLU A 71 -10.92 13.58 8.58
C GLU A 71 -11.71 12.68 9.57
N ALA A 72 -12.75 12.00 9.09
CA ALA A 72 -13.51 11.02 9.85
C ALA A 72 -12.65 9.96 10.54
N LYS A 73 -11.54 9.53 9.93
CA LYS A 73 -10.62 8.57 10.57
C LYS A 73 -9.88 9.21 11.74
N THR A 74 -9.32 10.40 11.56
CA THR A 74 -8.57 11.10 12.60
C THR A 74 -9.45 11.36 13.80
N LEU A 75 -10.66 11.88 13.56
CA LEU A 75 -11.65 12.13 14.60
C LEU A 75 -12.09 10.84 15.30
N LEU A 76 -12.26 9.74 14.55
CA LEU A 76 -12.61 8.46 15.17
C LEU A 76 -11.49 7.93 16.07
N GLN A 77 -10.23 8.10 15.67
CA GLN A 77 -9.10 7.68 16.48
C GLN A 77 -9.07 8.45 17.80
N GLU A 78 -9.26 9.77 17.76
CA GLU A 78 -9.39 10.63 18.94
C GLU A 78 -10.58 10.22 19.82
N ASP A 79 -11.76 9.97 19.24
CA ASP A 79 -12.95 9.54 20.00
C ASP A 79 -12.72 8.18 20.69
N ILE A 80 -11.98 7.26 20.06
CA ILE A 80 -11.63 5.99 20.69
C ILE A 80 -10.58 6.18 21.78
N ASP A 81 -9.57 7.04 21.59
CA ASP A 81 -8.57 7.38 22.63
C ASP A 81 -9.21 8.07 23.83
N ASN A 82 -10.20 8.92 23.59
CA ASN A 82 -11.01 9.56 24.63
C ASN A 82 -12.03 8.60 25.28
N GLY A 83 -12.07 7.33 24.88
CA GLY A 83 -12.94 6.33 25.49
C GLY A 83 -14.42 6.48 25.15
N VAL A 84 -14.80 7.28 24.14
CA VAL A 84 -16.22 7.52 23.77
C VAL A 84 -16.95 6.22 23.43
N HIS A 85 -16.23 5.26 22.82
CA HIS A 85 -16.72 3.92 22.50
C HIS A 85 -16.99 3.02 23.72
N LEU A 86 -16.49 3.38 24.91
CA LEU A 86 -16.69 2.68 26.18
C LEU A 86 -17.72 3.37 27.07
N SER A 87 -18.06 4.63 26.76
CA SER A 87 -19.09 5.38 27.47
C SER A 87 -20.41 4.62 27.51
N ILE A 88 -21.15 4.85 28.58
CA ILE A 88 -22.46 4.23 28.81
C ILE A 88 -23.53 5.18 28.31
N ASP A 89 -24.47 4.66 27.54
CA ASP A 89 -25.66 5.37 27.13
C ASP A 89 -26.57 5.61 28.37
N PRO A 90 -26.94 6.87 28.67
CA PRO A 90 -27.74 7.20 29.85
C PRO A 90 -29.13 6.56 29.87
N GLU A 91 -29.71 6.27 28.70
CA GLU A 91 -31.07 5.72 28.60
C GLU A 91 -31.09 4.19 28.74
N THR A 92 -30.10 3.51 28.16
CA THR A 92 -30.08 2.03 28.10
C THR A 92 -29.13 1.40 29.10
N GLY A 93 -28.29 2.18 29.80
CA GLY A 93 -27.31 1.67 30.75
C GLY A 93 -26.25 0.75 30.12
N THR A 94 -26.15 0.76 28.80
CA THR A 94 -25.26 -0.12 28.00
C THR A 94 -24.21 0.72 27.28
N LYS A 95 -23.10 0.11 26.83
CA LYS A 95 -22.10 0.80 26.00
C LYS A 95 -22.76 1.49 24.80
N ILE A 96 -22.34 2.73 24.51
CA ILE A 96 -22.86 3.52 23.39
C ILE A 96 -22.73 2.72 22.08
N GLU A 97 -23.82 2.60 21.34
CA GLU A 97 -23.79 1.90 20.06
C GLU A 97 -22.98 2.70 19.02
N PRO A 98 -22.26 2.02 18.10
CA PRO A 98 -21.59 2.67 16.98
C PRO A 98 -22.50 3.59 16.13
N LYS A 99 -23.82 3.33 16.13
CA LYS A 99 -24.80 4.18 15.45
C LYS A 99 -24.94 5.55 16.14
N ALA A 100 -24.90 5.60 17.46
CA ALA A 100 -24.94 6.85 18.21
C ALA A 100 -23.66 7.65 17.98
N ILE A 101 -22.49 6.99 18.03
CA ILE A 101 -21.19 7.62 17.71
C ILE A 101 -21.19 8.24 16.31
N TYR A 102 -21.74 7.52 15.32
CA TYR A 102 -21.87 8.01 13.95
C TYR A 102 -22.70 9.29 13.81
N GLN A 103 -23.65 9.53 14.72
CA GLN A 103 -24.49 10.72 14.68
C GLN A 103 -23.84 11.94 15.33
N LEU A 104 -22.80 11.76 16.14
CA LEU A 104 -22.13 12.84 16.89
C LEU A 104 -21.50 13.89 15.98
N ARG A 105 -20.90 13.45 14.87
CA ARG A 105 -20.10 14.31 14.00
C ARG A 105 -20.59 14.24 12.55
N PRO A 106 -20.72 15.39 11.85
CA PRO A 106 -21.14 15.39 10.45
C PRO A 106 -20.13 14.71 9.52
N GLU A 107 -18.83 14.75 9.84
CA GLU A 107 -17.74 14.15 9.05
C GLU A 107 -17.88 12.63 8.94
N TYR A 108 -18.45 11.98 9.96
CA TYR A 108 -18.72 10.54 9.92
C TYR A 108 -19.73 10.17 8.84
N ARG A 109 -20.66 11.08 8.54
CA ARG A 109 -21.73 10.88 7.57
C ARG A 109 -21.27 10.94 6.11
N GLU A 110 -20.02 11.32 5.86
CA GLU A 110 -19.39 11.16 4.54
C GLU A 110 -19.30 9.68 4.13
N PHE A 111 -19.30 8.78 5.11
CA PHE A 111 -19.20 7.34 4.90
C PHE A 111 -20.50 6.66 5.26
N SER A 112 -20.82 5.53 4.61
CA SER A 112 -21.99 4.77 5.01
C SER A 112 -21.81 4.23 6.44
N LEU A 113 -22.91 4.17 7.19
CA LEU A 113 -22.91 3.64 8.56
C LEU A 113 -22.25 2.25 8.65
N LYS A 114 -22.40 1.41 7.62
CA LYS A 114 -21.74 0.09 7.55
C LYS A 114 -20.21 0.20 7.53
N VAL A 115 -19.67 1.13 6.71
CA VAL A 115 -18.22 1.36 6.61
C VAL A 115 -17.69 1.92 7.93
N PHE A 116 -18.38 2.91 8.50
CA PHE A 116 -18.01 3.51 9.77
C PHE A 116 -17.95 2.48 10.92
N ARG A 117 -18.99 1.65 11.05
CA ARG A 117 -19.05 0.57 12.06
C ARG A 117 -17.85 -0.38 11.96
N ASN A 118 -17.51 -0.79 10.74
CA ASN A 118 -16.36 -1.67 10.53
C ASN A 118 -15.06 -1.03 11.01
N HIS A 119 -14.85 0.27 10.76
CA HIS A 119 -13.64 0.96 11.20
C HIS A 119 -13.58 1.16 12.72
N ILE A 120 -14.71 1.37 13.40
CA ILE A 120 -14.75 1.33 14.87
C ILE A 120 -14.23 -0.01 15.38
N TYR A 121 -14.80 -1.13 14.91
CA TYR A 121 -14.40 -2.46 15.39
C TYR A 121 -12.94 -2.78 15.09
N GLN A 122 -12.43 -2.34 13.94
CA GLN A 122 -11.02 -2.52 13.59
C GLN A 122 -10.09 -1.76 14.54
N GLU A 123 -10.39 -0.50 14.85
CA GLU A 123 -9.56 0.32 15.74
C GLU A 123 -9.61 -0.15 17.20
N VAL A 124 -10.78 -0.56 17.69
CA VAL A 124 -10.90 -1.15 19.04
C VAL A 124 -10.05 -2.42 19.13
N LYS A 125 -10.22 -3.35 18.18
CA LYS A 125 -9.42 -4.59 18.12
C LYS A 125 -7.92 -4.32 17.99
N ARG A 126 -7.55 -3.24 17.28
CA ARG A 126 -6.15 -2.81 17.14
C ARG A 126 -5.56 -2.39 18.49
N ARG A 127 -6.30 -1.62 19.29
CA ARG A 127 -5.87 -1.18 20.63
C ARG A 127 -5.78 -2.34 21.61
N GLU A 128 -6.79 -3.21 21.67
CA GLU A 128 -6.76 -4.44 22.50
C GLU A 128 -5.51 -5.29 22.20
N LYS A 129 -5.17 -5.45 20.92
CA LYS A 129 -3.96 -6.19 20.52
C LYS A 129 -2.66 -5.49 20.92
N MET A 130 -2.62 -4.16 20.94
CA MET A 130 -1.44 -3.41 21.40
C MET A 130 -1.28 -3.51 22.92
N GLU A 131 -2.37 -3.42 23.67
CA GLU A 131 -2.38 -3.58 25.13
C GLU A 131 -1.97 -5.00 25.55
N SER A 132 -2.46 -6.05 24.87
CA SER A 132 -2.10 -7.45 25.17
C SER A 132 -0.63 -7.82 24.95
N LYS A 133 0.15 -6.95 24.32
CA LYS A 133 1.58 -7.16 24.01
C LYS A 133 2.53 -6.47 24.99
N HIS A 134 2.01 -5.73 25.97
CA HIS A 134 2.76 -5.20 27.10
C HIS A 134 2.47 -6.02 28.35
#